data_AF-A0A3N0AHI3-F1
#
_entry.id   AF-A0A3N0AHI3-F1
#
_cell.length_a   1.000
_cell.length_b   1.000
_cell.length_c   1.000
_cell.angle_alpha   90.00
_cell.angle_beta   90.00
_cell.angle_gamma   90.00
#
_symmetry.space_group_name_H-M   'P 1'
#
loop_
_entity.id
_entity.type
_entity.pdbx_description
1 polymer ?
#
loop_
_entity_poly.entity_id
_entity_poly.type
_entity_poly.pdbx_seq_one_letter_code
_entity_poly.pdbx_strand_id
1 'polypeptide(L)'
;MTDLWPRIEGLLRQAGRSIERPARYLNHEWGCTYKPEAPYRFCMTYPDTYELGQANQAVRILCNCVNAVEGMAAERAFLPAADMCDLMRKEGIPAFSLESCAPIAEFDAIGITLPHELAATNVLEFLDLAGIALRAEDRGEGDPMVFAGGPCAFNAEPYAPFFDAIMLGEGEEMLPELLELHRSMKAEGATRAEMLRAMAHMHGVYVPSLYDILDEVEAQERGAWAVPRYEDVPAVIEKRLWDGFAESDAYEPMIVPYTEVIHDRFNVEVLRGCTRGCRFCQAGMMYRPVRERSADNIVSAVCRGLAETGYDEVSLTSLSSTDHSQIEQILRRLNRALEGKGISVSIPSQRLDSFGVEMAELVAGGKRGGLTFAPEAGTQRLRDVINKGVTEDDLFGAIDAAFAAGWRRCKLYFMIGLPTETDDDIKGIASLAQRAYDRAKKAVPENQRGNVRVSISCALFVPKSQTPFQWDGQITPEEAKRRIDLLRRSVKYRAVDVHWHEPDVSLVEAMMSRGGRDVAEVVEAAWRSGARFDAWTEHFSLDIWKRACEECGVSMEGVAQATYDTDYIPPWSHLSAGLFVKFLQRERKLAQQERTTPDCTFDHCSACGVCMGLNTEIQTQEVRHG
;
A
#
# COMPACT_ATOMS: atom_id res chain seq x y z
N MET A 1 -13.72 19.79 -22.49
CA MET A 1 -13.30 18.42 -22.80
C MET A 1 -14.42 17.71 -23.54
N THR A 2 -14.07 16.70 -24.34
CA THR A 2 -15.02 15.81 -24.99
C THR A 2 -15.78 15.00 -23.94
N ASP A 3 -17.10 14.88 -24.06
CA ASP A 3 -17.91 13.97 -23.25
C ASP A 3 -18.11 12.65 -24.00
N LEU A 4 -17.50 11.56 -23.51
CA LEU A 4 -17.60 10.23 -24.10
C LEU A 4 -18.85 9.46 -23.63
N TRP A 5 -19.62 9.98 -22.67
CA TRP A 5 -20.74 9.27 -22.07
C TRP A 5 -21.75 8.72 -23.09
N PRO A 6 -22.17 9.46 -24.14
CA PRO A 6 -23.09 8.92 -25.14
C PRO A 6 -22.54 7.68 -25.87
N ARG A 7 -21.22 7.59 -26.06
CA ARG A 7 -20.55 6.42 -26.65
C ARG A 7 -20.48 5.28 -25.64
N ILE A 8 -20.06 5.56 -24.41
CA ILE A 8 -19.96 4.56 -23.33
C ILE A 8 -21.32 3.95 -23.00
N GLU A 9 -22.36 4.76 -22.84
CA GLU A 9 -23.72 4.28 -22.60
C GLU A 9 -24.19 3.36 -23.75
N GLY A 10 -23.93 3.77 -24.99
CA GLY A 10 -24.19 2.96 -26.18
C GLY A 10 -23.47 1.62 -26.15
N LEU A 11 -22.18 1.61 -25.80
CA LEU A 11 -21.40 0.39 -25.67
C LEU A 11 -21.96 -0.55 -24.59
N LEU A 12 -22.20 -0.03 -23.39
CA LEU A 12 -22.70 -0.84 -22.27
C LEU A 12 -24.05 -1.47 -22.59
N ARG A 13 -24.94 -0.71 -23.26
CA ARG A 13 -26.24 -1.21 -23.73
C ARG A 13 -26.10 -2.33 -24.78
N GLN A 14 -25.14 -2.21 -25.70
CA GLN A 14 -24.93 -3.18 -26.78
C GLN A 14 -24.21 -4.45 -26.30
N ALA A 15 -23.19 -4.30 -25.45
CA ALA A 15 -22.40 -5.39 -24.92
C ALA A 15 -23.23 -6.26 -23.94
N GLY A 16 -24.16 -5.66 -23.21
CA GLY A 16 -25.10 -6.37 -22.37
C GLY A 16 -24.38 -7.23 -21.31
N ARG A 17 -24.52 -8.56 -21.41
CA ARG A 17 -23.93 -9.50 -20.44
C ARG A 17 -22.45 -9.82 -20.68
N SER A 18 -21.85 -9.31 -21.76
CA SER A 18 -20.42 -9.53 -22.01
C SER A 18 -19.52 -8.60 -21.21
N ILE A 19 -20.08 -7.60 -20.52
CA ILE A 19 -19.36 -6.72 -19.61
C ILE A 19 -19.78 -7.04 -18.18
N GLU A 20 -18.80 -7.41 -17.37
CA GLU A 20 -19.01 -7.66 -15.96
C GLU A 20 -19.13 -6.34 -15.19
N ARG A 21 -20.10 -6.29 -14.27
CA ARG A 21 -20.35 -5.16 -13.36
C ARG A 21 -20.34 -3.79 -14.08
N PRO A 22 -21.27 -3.53 -15.01
CA PRO A 22 -21.31 -2.28 -15.78
C PRO A 22 -21.47 -1.02 -14.91
N ALA A 23 -21.91 -1.17 -13.66
CA ALA A 23 -22.00 -0.08 -12.69
C ALA A 23 -20.65 0.63 -12.41
N ARG A 24 -19.51 -0.06 -12.64
CA ARG A 24 -18.14 0.49 -12.52
C ARG A 24 -17.85 1.68 -13.42
N TYR A 25 -18.60 1.79 -14.52
CA TYR A 25 -18.35 2.75 -15.59
C TYR A 25 -19.39 3.88 -15.61
N LEU A 26 -20.26 3.94 -14.59
CA LEU A 26 -21.32 4.95 -14.55
C LEU A 26 -20.73 6.33 -14.32
N ASN A 27 -21.23 7.28 -15.11
CA ASN A 27 -20.91 8.68 -14.97
C ASN A 27 -21.61 9.28 -13.74
N HIS A 28 -20.86 10.07 -12.96
CA HIS A 28 -21.25 10.77 -11.72
C HIS A 28 -21.78 9.91 -10.56
N GLU A 29 -21.33 10.26 -9.36
CA GLU A 29 -21.74 9.61 -8.12
C GLU A 29 -22.19 10.64 -7.09
N TRP A 30 -22.99 10.23 -6.11
CA TRP A 30 -23.37 11.12 -5.03
C TRP A 30 -22.12 11.59 -4.28
N GLY A 31 -21.99 12.90 -4.08
CA GLY A 31 -20.85 13.51 -3.41
C GLY A 31 -19.63 13.79 -4.30
N CYS A 32 -19.68 13.48 -5.60
CA CYS A 32 -18.56 13.81 -6.50
C CYS A 32 -18.44 15.33 -6.69
N THR A 33 -17.20 15.82 -6.85
CA THR A 33 -16.93 17.22 -7.17
C THR A 33 -16.75 17.36 -8.68
N TYR A 34 -17.54 18.23 -9.30
CA TYR A 34 -17.48 18.50 -10.73
C TYR A 34 -17.34 20.01 -10.99
N LYS A 35 -16.25 20.40 -11.67
CA LYS A 35 -15.88 21.79 -11.98
C LYS A 35 -15.56 21.95 -13.48
N PRO A 36 -16.58 21.99 -14.36
CA PRO A 36 -16.36 22.08 -15.81
C PRO A 36 -15.66 23.37 -16.24
N GLU A 37 -15.79 24.45 -15.47
CA GLU A 37 -15.21 25.76 -15.73
C GLU A 37 -13.75 25.93 -15.27
N ALA A 38 -13.18 24.95 -14.56
CA ALA A 38 -11.80 25.04 -14.09
C ALA A 38 -10.82 25.05 -15.28
N PRO A 39 -9.91 26.04 -15.36
CA PRO A 39 -8.96 26.17 -16.46
C PRO A 39 -7.84 25.12 -16.44
N TYR A 40 -7.54 24.52 -15.28
CA TYR A 40 -6.52 23.50 -15.14
C TYR A 40 -7.13 22.20 -14.61
N ARG A 41 -6.85 21.09 -15.29
CA ARG A 41 -7.52 19.80 -15.09
C ARG A 41 -6.52 18.70 -14.79
N PHE A 42 -6.74 18.03 -13.68
CA PHE A 42 -5.95 16.90 -13.20
C PHE A 42 -6.81 15.64 -13.11
N CYS A 43 -6.25 14.48 -13.44
CA CYS A 43 -6.91 13.20 -13.21
C CYS A 43 -6.08 12.32 -12.27
N MET A 44 -6.67 11.88 -11.15
CA MET A 44 -6.08 10.90 -10.24
C MET A 44 -6.53 9.49 -10.63
N THR A 45 -5.57 8.64 -10.98
CA THR A 45 -5.80 7.30 -11.49
C THR A 45 -5.34 6.25 -10.48
N TYR A 46 -6.20 5.26 -10.25
CA TYR A 46 -5.80 4.00 -9.64
C TYR A 46 -5.59 2.94 -10.74
N PRO A 47 -4.43 2.25 -10.81
CA PRO A 47 -4.11 1.31 -11.87
C PRO A 47 -4.74 -0.08 -11.62
N ASP A 48 -6.02 -0.11 -11.29
CA ASP A 48 -6.84 -1.31 -11.20
C ASP A 48 -8.32 -0.91 -11.30
N THR A 49 -9.20 -1.90 -11.27
CA THR A 49 -10.65 -1.78 -11.29
C THR A 49 -11.19 -0.84 -10.22
N TYR A 50 -12.36 -0.25 -10.53
CA TYR A 50 -13.06 0.72 -9.69
C TYR A 50 -13.23 0.26 -8.24
N GLU A 51 -13.64 -0.98 -7.98
CA GLU A 51 -13.93 -1.43 -6.61
C GLU A 51 -12.70 -1.49 -5.72
N LEU A 52 -11.53 -1.77 -6.30
CA LEU A 52 -10.26 -1.75 -5.58
C LEU A 52 -9.77 -0.33 -5.40
N GLY A 53 -9.79 0.46 -6.48
CA GLY A 53 -9.26 1.81 -6.45
C GLY A 53 -10.10 2.78 -5.62
N GLN A 54 -11.43 2.66 -5.64
CA GLN A 54 -12.32 3.52 -4.87
C GLN A 54 -12.17 3.32 -3.36
N ALA A 55 -11.74 2.13 -2.93
CA ALA A 55 -11.42 1.82 -1.54
C ALA A 55 -10.12 2.51 -1.06
N ASN A 56 -9.29 2.98 -2.00
CA ASN A 56 -8.02 3.62 -1.67
C ASN A 56 -8.24 5.06 -1.22
N GLN A 57 -7.97 5.34 0.06
CA GLN A 57 -8.17 6.66 0.64
C GLN A 57 -7.30 7.75 0.00
N ALA A 58 -6.11 7.42 -0.50
CA ALA A 58 -5.22 8.40 -1.11
C ALA A 58 -5.83 9.01 -2.37
N VAL A 59 -6.54 8.23 -3.20
CA VAL A 59 -7.23 8.76 -4.39
C VAL A 59 -8.21 9.87 -3.98
N ARG A 60 -9.05 9.59 -2.97
CA ARG A 60 -10.02 10.57 -2.44
C ARG A 60 -9.33 11.81 -1.86
N ILE A 61 -8.38 11.61 -0.95
CA ILE A 61 -7.67 12.70 -0.26
C ILE A 61 -7.01 13.62 -1.29
N LEU A 62 -6.26 13.06 -2.23
CA LEU A 62 -5.53 13.83 -3.23
C LEU A 62 -6.46 14.57 -4.21
N CYS A 63 -7.55 13.93 -4.64
CA CYS A 63 -8.59 14.62 -5.42
C CYS A 63 -9.18 15.81 -4.64
N ASN A 64 -9.48 15.64 -3.36
CA ASN A 64 -10.07 16.70 -2.54
C ASN A 64 -9.07 17.85 -2.30
N CYS A 65 -7.80 17.55 -2.04
CA CYS A 65 -6.72 18.55 -1.92
C CYS A 65 -6.62 19.41 -3.18
N VAL A 66 -6.58 18.79 -4.37
CA VAL A 66 -6.50 19.53 -5.64
C VAL A 66 -7.80 20.30 -5.91
N ASN A 67 -8.96 19.71 -5.61
CA ASN A 67 -10.25 20.39 -5.72
C ASN A 67 -10.44 21.52 -4.69
N ALA A 68 -9.62 21.63 -3.65
CA ALA A 68 -9.63 22.78 -2.75
C ALA A 68 -8.91 24.00 -3.34
N VAL A 69 -8.06 23.82 -4.36
CA VAL A 69 -7.32 24.91 -5.01
C VAL A 69 -8.22 25.62 -6.04
N GLU A 70 -8.24 26.95 -5.97
CA GLU A 70 -9.00 27.77 -6.91
C GLU A 70 -8.45 27.61 -8.34
N GLY A 71 -9.34 27.47 -9.32
CA GLY A 71 -8.96 27.30 -10.73
C GLY A 71 -8.49 25.90 -11.12
N MET A 72 -8.49 24.94 -10.18
CA MET A 72 -8.14 23.54 -10.46
C MET A 72 -9.34 22.60 -10.26
N ALA A 73 -9.39 21.57 -11.10
CA ALA A 73 -10.32 20.46 -10.98
C ALA A 73 -9.57 19.13 -11.00
N ALA A 74 -9.87 18.26 -10.03
CA ALA A 74 -9.42 16.88 -10.00
C ALA A 74 -10.58 15.93 -10.23
N GLU A 75 -10.38 15.01 -11.17
CA GLU A 75 -11.29 13.91 -11.48
C GLU A 75 -10.60 12.57 -11.19
N ARG A 76 -11.40 11.50 -11.11
CA ARG A 76 -10.94 10.14 -10.84
C ARG A 76 -10.94 9.31 -12.11
N ALA A 77 -9.97 8.41 -12.23
CA ALA A 77 -9.98 7.35 -13.23
C ALA A 77 -9.50 6.03 -12.64
N PHE A 78 -9.93 4.95 -13.29
CA PHE A 78 -9.61 3.58 -12.92
C PHE A 78 -9.28 2.82 -14.20
N LEU A 79 -8.42 1.80 -14.10
CA LEU A 79 -8.23 0.91 -15.23
C LEU A 79 -9.53 0.09 -15.43
N PRO A 80 -10.18 0.15 -16.61
CA PRO A 80 -11.35 -0.68 -16.87
C PRO A 80 -10.99 -2.16 -16.74
N ALA A 81 -11.96 -3.01 -16.42
CA ALA A 81 -11.69 -4.45 -16.38
C ALA A 81 -11.30 -4.98 -17.79
N ALA A 82 -10.62 -6.13 -17.83
CA ALA A 82 -10.02 -6.65 -19.07
C ALA A 82 -11.01 -6.76 -20.24
N ASP A 83 -12.26 -7.16 -19.97
CA ASP A 83 -13.35 -7.24 -20.95
C ASP A 83 -13.71 -5.87 -21.55
N MET A 84 -13.76 -4.84 -20.73
CA MET A 84 -14.05 -3.47 -21.13
C MET A 84 -12.86 -2.82 -21.83
N CYS A 85 -11.61 -3.06 -21.40
CA CYS A 85 -10.42 -2.62 -22.11
C CYS A 85 -10.42 -3.12 -23.56
N ASP A 86 -10.69 -4.42 -23.75
CA ASP A 86 -10.70 -5.04 -25.07
C ASP A 86 -11.81 -4.47 -25.96
N LEU A 87 -13.00 -4.26 -25.39
CA LEU A 87 -14.12 -3.63 -26.09
C LEU A 87 -13.83 -2.17 -26.47
N MET A 88 -13.28 -1.39 -25.54
CA MET A 88 -12.93 0.02 -25.76
C MET A 88 -11.88 0.17 -26.87
N ARG A 89 -10.82 -0.65 -26.86
CA ARG A 89 -9.83 -0.68 -27.95
C ARG A 89 -10.46 -1.00 -29.29
N LYS A 90 -11.31 -2.03 -29.35
CA LYS A 90 -12.00 -2.44 -30.58
C LYS A 90 -12.85 -1.31 -31.17
N GLU A 91 -13.49 -0.53 -30.31
CA GLU A 91 -14.44 0.53 -30.70
C GLU A 91 -13.78 1.93 -30.79
N GLY A 92 -12.45 2.01 -30.60
CA GLY A 92 -11.70 3.26 -30.67
C GLY A 92 -12.15 4.27 -29.61
N ILE A 93 -12.29 3.83 -28.37
CA ILE A 93 -12.66 4.64 -27.21
C ILE A 93 -11.50 4.63 -26.22
N PRO A 94 -10.90 5.79 -25.91
CA PRO A 94 -9.79 5.86 -24.98
C PRO A 94 -10.27 5.72 -23.53
N ALA A 95 -9.33 5.49 -22.61
CA ALA A 95 -9.57 5.62 -21.18
C ALA A 95 -10.17 7.00 -20.86
N PHE A 96 -11.03 7.07 -19.84
CA PHE A 96 -11.78 8.26 -19.49
C PHE A 96 -11.90 8.50 -17.98
N SER A 97 -12.14 9.75 -17.59
CA SER A 97 -12.43 10.15 -16.20
C SER A 97 -13.87 9.86 -15.80
N LEU A 98 -14.14 9.60 -14.52
CA LEU A 98 -15.48 9.29 -14.04
C LEU A 98 -16.42 10.49 -13.97
N GLU A 99 -15.92 11.66 -13.57
CA GLU A 99 -16.76 12.83 -13.33
C GLU A 99 -17.22 13.51 -14.63
N SER A 100 -16.39 13.59 -15.66
CA SER A 100 -16.79 14.23 -16.91
C SER A 100 -16.92 13.27 -18.09
N CYS A 101 -16.57 11.99 -17.91
CA CYS A 101 -16.41 11.03 -19.00
C CYS A 101 -15.48 11.55 -20.11
N ALA A 102 -14.42 12.29 -19.74
CA ALA A 102 -13.52 12.87 -20.74
C ALA A 102 -12.32 11.96 -21.02
N PRO A 103 -11.79 11.96 -22.25
CA PRO A 103 -10.55 11.27 -22.57
C PRO A 103 -9.41 11.72 -21.65
N ILE A 104 -8.67 10.76 -21.09
CA ILE A 104 -7.57 11.05 -20.15
C ILE A 104 -6.47 11.92 -20.79
N ALA A 105 -6.23 11.76 -22.09
CA ALA A 105 -5.27 12.58 -22.83
C ALA A 105 -5.65 14.07 -22.95
N GLU A 106 -6.88 14.47 -22.62
CA GLU A 106 -7.31 15.88 -22.65
C GLU A 106 -7.01 16.64 -21.33
N PHE A 107 -6.49 15.97 -20.30
CA PHE A 107 -6.13 16.60 -19.03
C PHE A 107 -4.77 17.29 -19.12
N ASP A 108 -4.50 18.27 -18.25
CA ASP A 108 -3.19 18.93 -18.17
C ASP A 108 -2.15 18.00 -17.53
N ALA A 109 -2.57 17.23 -16.52
CA ALA A 109 -1.73 16.27 -15.84
C ALA A 109 -2.55 15.08 -15.32
N ILE A 110 -1.87 13.95 -15.18
CA ILE A 110 -2.43 12.73 -14.59
C ILE A 110 -1.52 12.23 -13.47
N GLY A 111 -2.10 11.73 -12.39
CA GLY A 111 -1.38 11.10 -11.30
C GLY A 111 -1.77 9.64 -11.22
N ILE A 112 -0.81 8.71 -11.19
CA ILE A 112 -1.06 7.28 -11.07
C ILE A 112 -0.48 6.80 -9.74
N THR A 113 -1.29 6.26 -8.86
CA THR A 113 -0.76 5.63 -7.64
C THR A 113 -0.06 4.32 -7.98
N LEU A 114 1.03 4.01 -7.29
CA LEU A 114 1.80 2.77 -7.36
C LEU A 114 1.57 1.96 -6.07
N PRO A 115 0.42 1.24 -5.95
CA PRO A 115 -0.02 0.66 -4.68
C PRO A 115 0.76 -0.60 -4.28
N HIS A 116 1.17 -1.41 -5.26
CA HIS A 116 1.93 -2.64 -5.10
C HIS A 116 2.61 -3.01 -6.41
N GLU A 117 3.59 -3.91 -6.35
CA GLU A 117 4.50 -4.20 -7.45
C GLU A 117 3.80 -4.79 -8.67
N LEU A 118 2.83 -5.68 -8.44
CA LEU A 118 2.06 -6.37 -9.48
C LEU A 118 1.10 -5.45 -10.26
N ALA A 119 1.01 -4.16 -9.92
CA ALA A 119 0.25 -3.17 -10.69
C ALA A 119 1.07 -2.55 -11.84
N ALA A 120 2.35 -2.92 -12.01
CA ALA A 120 3.23 -2.29 -12.99
C ALA A 120 2.71 -2.38 -14.43
N THR A 121 2.26 -3.56 -14.86
CA THR A 121 1.68 -3.76 -16.19
C THR A 121 0.35 -3.03 -16.36
N ASN A 122 -0.42 -2.84 -15.29
CA ASN A 122 -1.66 -2.06 -15.31
C ASN A 122 -1.41 -0.56 -15.55
N VAL A 123 -0.28 -0.02 -15.11
CA VAL A 123 0.12 1.35 -15.46
C VAL A 123 0.26 1.49 -16.97
N LEU A 124 0.94 0.55 -17.61
CA LEU A 124 1.16 0.54 -19.06
C LEU A 124 -0.15 0.30 -19.82
N GLU A 125 -0.98 -0.63 -19.36
CA GLU A 125 -2.31 -0.88 -19.92
C GLU A 125 -3.18 0.38 -19.89
N PHE A 126 -3.12 1.15 -18.80
CA PHE A 126 -3.86 2.41 -18.67
C PHE A 126 -3.32 3.50 -19.61
N LEU A 127 -1.99 3.69 -19.68
CA LEU A 127 -1.38 4.69 -20.56
C LEU A 127 -1.68 4.39 -22.05
N ASP A 128 -1.53 3.12 -22.46
CA ASP A 128 -1.87 2.67 -23.82
C ASP A 128 -3.35 2.92 -24.14
N LEU A 129 -4.26 2.50 -23.26
CA LEU A 129 -5.70 2.70 -23.46
C LEU A 129 -6.08 4.19 -23.47
N ALA A 130 -5.35 5.04 -22.72
CA ALA A 130 -5.53 6.49 -22.73
C ALA A 130 -5.01 7.15 -24.02
N GLY A 131 -4.20 6.44 -24.83
CA GLY A 131 -3.52 7.01 -25.99
C GLY A 131 -2.34 7.91 -25.60
N ILE A 132 -1.73 7.69 -24.43
CA ILE A 132 -0.57 8.42 -23.93
C ILE A 132 0.68 7.56 -24.13
N ALA A 133 1.77 8.15 -24.63
CA ALA A 133 3.02 7.43 -24.82
C ALA A 133 3.51 6.80 -23.49
N LEU A 134 3.92 5.52 -23.57
CA LEU A 134 4.32 4.73 -22.41
C LEU A 134 5.52 5.34 -21.71
N ARG A 135 6.58 5.66 -22.48
CA ARG A 135 7.80 6.28 -21.96
C ARG A 135 7.65 7.78 -21.89
N ALA A 136 8.19 8.37 -20.82
CA ALA A 136 8.17 9.81 -20.63
C ALA A 136 8.95 10.56 -21.72
N GLU A 137 10.01 9.94 -22.27
CA GLU A 137 10.82 10.54 -23.34
C GLU A 137 10.10 10.65 -24.70
N ASP A 138 9.07 9.83 -24.92
CA ASP A 138 8.27 9.83 -26.13
C ASP A 138 7.10 10.85 -26.08
N ARG A 139 6.91 11.53 -24.95
CA ARG A 139 5.85 12.53 -24.76
C ARG A 139 6.29 13.90 -25.26
N GLY A 140 5.43 14.55 -26.05
CA GLY A 140 5.62 15.91 -26.54
C GLY A 140 5.18 16.98 -25.54
N GLU A 141 5.38 18.24 -25.95
CA GLU A 141 4.97 19.43 -25.17
C GLU A 141 3.44 19.56 -24.98
N GLY A 142 2.66 18.94 -25.86
CA GLY A 142 1.20 18.95 -25.80
C GLY A 142 0.58 17.80 -25.01
N ASP A 143 1.37 16.79 -24.64
CA ASP A 143 0.89 15.62 -23.90
C ASP A 143 0.80 15.94 -22.41
N PRO A 144 -0.16 15.33 -21.67
CA PRO A 144 -0.25 15.49 -20.22
C PRO A 144 1.06 15.14 -19.52
N MET A 145 1.35 15.83 -18.41
CA MET A 145 2.39 15.35 -17.49
C MET A 145 1.87 14.15 -16.70
N VAL A 146 2.67 13.09 -16.61
CA VAL A 146 2.30 11.84 -15.92
C VAL A 146 3.13 11.72 -14.65
N PHE A 147 2.46 11.84 -13.51
CA PHE A 147 3.07 11.74 -12.19
C PHE A 147 2.76 10.40 -11.53
N ALA A 148 3.66 9.94 -10.66
CA ALA A 148 3.43 8.78 -9.81
C ALA A 148 3.59 9.12 -8.33
N GLY A 149 3.02 8.27 -7.47
CA GLY A 149 3.23 8.30 -6.02
C GLY A 149 2.74 7.02 -5.36
N GLY A 150 2.88 6.89 -4.06
CA GLY A 150 2.44 5.71 -3.29
C GLY A 150 3.58 4.78 -2.87
N PRO A 151 3.28 3.66 -2.21
CA PRO A 151 4.26 2.77 -1.58
C PRO A 151 5.44 2.34 -2.47
N CYS A 152 5.19 1.98 -3.73
CA CYS A 152 6.26 1.50 -4.59
C CYS A 152 7.22 2.61 -5.06
N ALA A 153 6.91 3.89 -4.83
CA ALA A 153 7.83 5.00 -5.13
C ALA A 153 9.15 4.91 -4.34
N PHE A 154 9.18 4.17 -3.22
CA PHE A 154 10.41 3.91 -2.45
C PHE A 154 11.35 2.87 -3.10
N ASN A 155 10.94 2.23 -4.20
CA ASN A 155 11.82 1.64 -5.23
C ASN A 155 11.28 2.03 -6.62
N ALA A 156 11.51 3.29 -7.03
CA ALA A 156 10.92 3.84 -8.24
C ALA A 156 11.56 3.35 -9.55
N GLU A 157 12.77 2.81 -9.53
CA GLU A 157 13.54 2.52 -10.76
C GLU A 157 12.86 1.59 -11.77
N PRO A 158 12.14 0.53 -11.36
CA PRO A 158 11.36 -0.31 -12.29
C PRO A 158 10.20 0.40 -12.99
N TYR A 159 9.83 1.60 -12.52
CA TYR A 159 8.76 2.43 -13.07
C TYR A 159 9.29 3.70 -13.74
N ALA A 160 10.53 4.08 -13.43
CA ALA A 160 11.09 5.39 -13.69
C ALA A 160 10.96 5.86 -15.16
N PRO A 161 11.17 5.01 -16.19
CA PRO A 161 11.01 5.44 -17.59
C PRO A 161 9.59 5.85 -17.99
N PHE A 162 8.56 5.43 -17.24
CA PHE A 162 7.15 5.68 -17.58
C PHE A 162 6.59 6.96 -16.99
N PHE A 163 7.33 7.66 -16.12
CA PHE A 163 6.84 8.81 -15.37
C PHE A 163 7.69 10.05 -15.59
N ASP A 164 7.04 11.21 -15.67
CA ASP A 164 7.68 12.51 -15.74
C ASP A 164 8.27 12.91 -14.39
N ALA A 165 7.50 12.70 -13.32
CA ALA A 165 7.96 12.88 -11.95
C ALA A 165 7.30 11.87 -11.01
N ILE A 166 8.00 11.50 -9.94
CA ILE A 166 7.58 10.52 -8.95
C ILE A 166 7.68 11.16 -7.57
N MET A 167 6.57 11.15 -6.84
CA MET A 167 6.42 11.76 -5.52
C MET A 167 6.68 10.74 -4.41
N LEU A 168 7.59 11.08 -3.49
CA LEU A 168 7.93 10.30 -2.30
C LEU A 168 7.29 10.90 -1.05
N GLY A 169 6.51 10.08 -0.34
CA GLY A 169 5.88 10.47 0.91
C GLY A 169 4.43 10.95 0.74
N GLU A 170 4.08 12.02 1.44
CA GLU A 170 2.69 12.48 1.62
C GLU A 170 2.33 13.58 0.63
N GLY A 171 1.22 13.38 -0.08
CA GLY A 171 0.87 14.16 -1.28
C GLY A 171 -0.09 15.33 -1.02
N GLU A 172 -0.63 15.45 0.18
CA GLU A 172 -1.71 16.40 0.53
C GLU A 172 -1.36 17.86 0.19
N GLU A 173 -0.09 18.25 0.37
CA GLU A 173 0.44 19.56 -0.04
C GLU A 173 1.30 19.45 -1.30
N MET A 174 2.11 18.40 -1.40
CA MET A 174 3.08 18.23 -2.48
C MET A 174 2.44 18.17 -3.87
N LEU A 175 1.32 17.45 -4.01
CA LEU A 175 0.65 17.31 -5.31
C LEU A 175 0.02 18.64 -5.76
N PRO A 176 -0.81 19.34 -4.95
CA PRO A 176 -1.30 20.67 -5.31
C PRO A 176 -0.20 21.67 -5.68
N GLU A 177 0.90 21.72 -4.92
CA GLU A 177 2.04 22.60 -5.22
C GLU A 177 2.70 22.25 -6.55
N LEU A 178 2.86 20.95 -6.85
CA LEU A 178 3.50 20.48 -8.08
C LEU A 178 2.62 20.79 -9.29
N LEU A 179 1.31 20.61 -9.16
CA LEU A 179 0.36 20.96 -10.21
C LEU A 179 0.26 22.48 -10.42
N GLU A 180 0.38 23.28 -9.36
CA GLU A 180 0.40 24.74 -9.45
C GLU A 180 1.70 25.24 -10.13
N LEU A 181 2.84 24.62 -9.82
CA LEU A 181 4.10 24.87 -10.52
C LEU A 181 3.96 24.55 -12.02
N HIS A 182 3.38 23.39 -12.36
CA HIS A 182 3.11 23.05 -13.75
C HIS A 182 2.17 24.07 -14.42
N ARG A 183 1.06 24.41 -13.77
CA ARG A 183 0.06 25.37 -14.28
C ARG A 183 0.67 26.73 -14.58
N SER A 184 1.46 27.27 -13.64
CA SER A 184 2.10 28.58 -13.77
C SER A 184 3.14 28.59 -14.88
N MET A 185 4.06 27.63 -14.89
CA MET A 185 5.10 27.53 -15.93
C MET A 185 4.52 27.29 -17.32
N LYS A 186 3.44 26.51 -17.43
CA LYS A 186 2.74 26.28 -18.70
C LYS A 186 2.12 27.58 -19.23
N ALA A 187 1.56 28.41 -18.34
CA ALA A 187 1.02 29.71 -18.72
C ALA A 187 2.11 30.70 -19.18
N GLU A 188 3.34 30.55 -18.67
CA GLU A 188 4.52 31.32 -19.06
C GLU A 188 5.18 30.81 -20.36
N GLY A 189 4.73 29.67 -20.89
CA GLY A 189 5.27 29.07 -22.11
C GLY A 189 6.60 28.34 -21.90
N ALA A 190 6.87 27.89 -20.68
CA ALA A 190 8.02 27.03 -20.39
C ALA A 190 7.93 25.71 -21.17
N THR A 191 9.08 25.14 -21.47
CA THR A 191 9.19 23.79 -22.05
C THR A 191 9.02 22.72 -20.99
N ARG A 192 8.64 21.50 -21.38
CA ARG A 192 8.57 20.33 -20.49
C ARG A 192 9.89 20.12 -19.76
N ALA A 193 11.03 20.28 -20.43
CA ALA A 193 12.35 20.13 -19.80
C ALA A 193 12.61 21.15 -18.69
N GLU A 194 12.20 22.42 -18.89
CA GLU A 194 12.31 23.46 -17.87
C GLU A 194 11.39 23.17 -16.67
N MET A 195 10.16 22.71 -16.93
CA MET A 195 9.23 22.29 -15.88
C MET A 195 9.78 21.12 -15.06
N LEU A 196 10.30 20.09 -15.71
CA LEU A 196 10.89 18.93 -15.07
C LEU A 196 12.10 19.31 -14.19
N ARG A 197 12.95 20.22 -14.67
CA ARG A 197 14.05 20.75 -13.85
C ARG A 197 13.53 21.52 -12.64
N ALA A 198 12.53 22.38 -12.81
CA ALA A 198 11.92 23.12 -11.71
C ALA A 198 11.31 22.19 -10.64
N MET A 199 10.57 21.16 -11.09
CA MET A 199 9.97 20.14 -10.22
C MET A 199 11.01 19.38 -9.39
N ALA A 200 12.21 19.14 -9.92
CA ALA A 200 13.27 18.44 -9.19
C ALA A 200 13.81 19.22 -7.97
N HIS A 201 13.52 20.51 -7.86
CA HIS A 201 13.83 21.29 -6.66
C HIS A 201 12.77 21.19 -5.56
N MET A 202 11.60 20.61 -5.87
CA MET A 202 10.56 20.37 -4.88
C MET A 202 10.95 19.19 -3.98
N HIS A 203 10.81 19.39 -2.67
CA HIS A 203 11.09 18.35 -1.69
C HIS A 203 10.14 17.16 -1.90
N GLY A 204 10.70 15.94 -1.95
CA GLY A 204 9.95 14.71 -2.23
C GLY A 204 9.75 14.37 -3.70
N VAL A 205 10.24 15.17 -4.65
CA VAL A 205 9.99 14.95 -6.08
C VAL A 205 11.23 14.38 -6.78
N TYR A 206 11.10 13.17 -7.30
CA TYR A 206 12.08 12.50 -8.13
C TYR A 206 11.74 12.65 -9.61
N VAL A 207 12.68 13.14 -10.42
CA VAL A 207 12.50 13.33 -11.88
C VAL A 207 13.48 12.42 -12.63
N PRO A 208 13.03 11.24 -13.11
CA PRO A 208 13.91 10.19 -13.65
C PRO A 208 14.87 10.62 -14.77
N SER A 209 14.42 11.53 -15.65
CA SER A 209 15.17 11.99 -16.83
C SER A 209 16.39 12.84 -16.49
N LEU A 210 16.52 13.29 -15.23
CA LEU A 210 17.63 14.12 -14.76
C LEU A 210 18.76 13.31 -14.11
N TYR A 211 18.71 11.98 -14.17
CA TYR A 211 19.70 11.10 -13.55
C TYR A 211 20.26 10.11 -14.58
N ASP A 212 21.57 9.91 -14.52
CA ASP A 212 22.24 8.79 -15.18
C ASP A 212 22.29 7.61 -14.21
N ILE A 213 21.89 6.44 -14.70
CA ILE A 213 21.94 5.19 -13.95
C ILE A 213 23.24 4.49 -14.27
N LEU A 214 23.99 4.17 -13.22
CA LEU A 214 25.26 3.47 -13.33
C LEU A 214 25.04 1.96 -13.39
N ASP A 215 26.00 1.25 -13.99
CA ASP A 215 26.07 -0.18 -13.81
C ASP A 215 26.46 -0.54 -12.37
N GLU A 216 26.27 -1.81 -11.99
CA GLU A 216 26.48 -2.26 -10.63
C GLU A 216 27.92 -2.00 -10.13
N VAL A 217 28.93 -2.23 -10.98
CA VAL A 217 30.34 -2.08 -10.60
C VAL A 217 30.65 -0.62 -10.33
N GLU A 218 30.27 0.26 -11.26
CA GLU A 218 30.45 1.71 -11.09
C GLU A 218 29.68 2.27 -9.90
N ALA A 219 28.46 1.76 -9.67
CA ALA A 219 27.62 2.17 -8.54
C ALA A 219 28.27 1.83 -7.19
N GLN A 220 28.85 0.62 -7.07
CA GLN A 220 29.56 0.23 -5.86
C GLN A 220 30.84 1.05 -5.67
N GLU A 221 31.61 1.31 -6.73
CA GLU A 221 32.84 2.11 -6.66
C GLU A 221 32.58 3.58 -6.27
N ARG A 222 31.50 4.17 -6.79
CA ARG A 222 31.13 5.57 -6.53
C ARG A 222 30.30 5.76 -5.26
N GLY A 223 29.68 4.70 -4.75
CA GLY A 223 28.78 4.81 -3.61
C GLY A 223 27.40 5.37 -3.95
N ALA A 224 26.99 5.36 -5.23
CA ALA A 224 25.73 5.90 -5.70
C ALA A 224 25.26 5.14 -6.95
N TRP A 225 23.98 4.74 -7.00
CA TRP A 225 23.44 4.03 -8.16
C TRP A 225 22.90 4.97 -9.26
N ALA A 226 22.36 6.12 -8.84
CA ALA A 226 21.89 7.18 -9.72
C ALA A 226 22.68 8.46 -9.48
N VAL A 227 23.12 9.11 -10.55
CA VAL A 227 23.91 10.35 -10.50
C VAL A 227 23.14 11.48 -11.18
N PRO A 228 22.91 12.63 -10.52
CA PRO A 228 22.29 13.77 -11.17
C PRO A 228 23.10 14.25 -12.37
N ARG A 229 22.41 14.56 -13.47
CA ARG A 229 23.00 15.16 -14.68
C ARG A 229 23.43 16.61 -14.50
N TYR A 230 23.00 17.23 -13.40
CA TYR A 230 23.21 18.64 -13.14
C TYR A 230 23.45 18.92 -11.65
N GLU A 231 24.26 19.93 -11.35
CA GLU A 231 24.74 20.22 -9.99
C GLU A 231 23.65 20.68 -9.01
N ASP A 232 22.59 21.30 -9.52
CA ASP A 232 21.45 21.84 -8.78
C ASP A 232 20.29 20.83 -8.63
N VAL A 233 20.43 19.63 -9.22
CA VAL A 233 19.50 18.51 -9.01
C VAL A 233 19.98 17.68 -7.82
N PRO A 234 19.11 17.34 -6.85
CA PRO A 234 19.52 16.65 -5.63
C PRO A 234 20.06 15.24 -5.91
N ALA A 235 21.16 14.85 -5.26
CA ALA A 235 21.68 13.48 -5.37
C ALA A 235 20.84 12.44 -4.62
N VAL A 236 20.13 12.87 -3.57
CA VAL A 236 19.24 12.04 -2.77
C VAL A 236 17.91 12.77 -2.60
N ILE A 237 16.82 12.09 -2.94
CA ILE A 237 15.47 12.59 -2.83
C ILE A 237 14.87 12.04 -1.54
N GLU A 238 14.70 12.92 -0.57
CA GLU A 238 14.08 12.58 0.70
C GLU A 238 12.57 12.75 0.63
N LYS A 239 11.82 11.80 1.21
CA LYS A 239 10.36 11.84 1.25
C LYS A 239 9.86 13.12 1.92
N ARG A 240 8.71 13.60 1.49
CA ARG A 240 7.98 14.68 2.17
C ARG A 240 6.97 14.14 3.17
N LEU A 241 6.85 14.81 4.31
CA LEU A 241 5.79 14.59 5.30
C LEU A 241 4.78 15.73 5.22
N TRP A 242 3.53 15.44 5.57
CA TRP A 242 2.53 16.46 5.86
C TRP A 242 2.44 16.69 7.36
N ASP A 243 2.98 17.83 7.82
CA ASP A 243 3.03 18.16 9.24
C ASP A 243 1.65 18.43 9.86
N GLY A 244 0.67 18.81 9.04
CA GLY A 244 -0.69 19.14 9.47
C GLY A 244 -1.58 17.94 9.83
N PHE A 245 -1.10 16.70 9.67
CA PHE A 245 -1.95 15.51 9.82
C PHE A 245 -2.67 15.41 11.17
N ALA A 246 -1.97 15.59 12.30
CA ALA A 246 -2.57 15.41 13.63
C ALA A 246 -3.67 16.45 13.94
N GLU A 247 -3.55 17.66 13.38
CA GLU A 247 -4.52 18.74 13.57
C GLU A 247 -5.59 18.79 12.47
N SER A 248 -5.37 18.14 11.34
CA SER A 248 -6.32 18.08 10.23
C SER A 248 -7.64 17.41 10.64
N ASP A 249 -8.75 17.86 10.05
CA ASP A 249 -10.05 17.22 10.24
C ASP A 249 -9.96 15.73 9.86
N ALA A 250 -10.41 14.85 10.76
CA ALA A 250 -10.49 13.42 10.50
C ALA A 250 -11.57 13.09 9.46
N TYR A 251 -12.50 14.03 9.23
CA TYR A 251 -13.52 13.91 8.21
C TYR A 251 -12.96 14.25 6.83
N GLU A 252 -12.92 13.24 5.98
CA GLU A 252 -12.58 13.39 4.56
C GLU A 252 -13.85 13.22 3.72
N PRO A 253 -14.36 14.28 3.04
CA PRO A 253 -15.53 14.19 2.19
C PRO A 253 -15.40 13.08 1.15
N MET A 254 -16.42 12.25 1.01
CA MET A 254 -16.38 11.10 0.13
C MET A 254 -17.64 10.94 -0.69
N ILE A 255 -17.46 10.34 -1.86
CA ILE A 255 -18.58 9.87 -2.65
C ILE A 255 -19.24 8.66 -2.00
N VAL A 256 -20.49 8.40 -2.35
CA VAL A 256 -21.18 7.14 -2.06
C VAL A 256 -21.26 6.34 -3.36
N PRO A 257 -20.54 5.21 -3.48
CA PRO A 257 -20.55 4.39 -4.69
C PRO A 257 -21.94 3.88 -5.05
N TYR A 258 -22.24 3.77 -6.34
CA TYR A 258 -23.47 3.12 -6.82
C TYR A 258 -23.35 1.60 -6.94
N THR A 259 -22.19 1.04 -6.61
CA THR A 259 -21.94 -0.40 -6.59
C THR A 259 -21.07 -0.75 -5.38
N GLU A 260 -21.18 -1.99 -4.90
CA GLU A 260 -20.40 -2.46 -3.75
C GLU A 260 -18.91 -2.45 -4.10
N VAL A 261 -18.14 -1.68 -3.33
CA VAL A 261 -16.68 -1.58 -3.46
C VAL A 261 -15.98 -2.49 -2.47
N ILE A 262 -14.67 -2.68 -2.63
CA ILE A 262 -13.89 -3.33 -1.57
C ILE A 262 -13.89 -2.41 -0.34
N HIS A 263 -14.12 -2.98 0.84
CA HIS A 263 -14.23 -2.20 2.07
C HIS A 263 -15.32 -1.10 2.01
N ASP A 264 -16.52 -1.46 1.52
CA ASP A 264 -17.70 -0.59 1.41
C ASP A 264 -18.27 -0.20 2.79
N ARG A 265 -17.62 0.79 3.41
CA ARG A 265 -17.93 1.35 4.72
C ARG A 265 -17.33 2.74 4.85
N PHE A 266 -17.79 3.53 5.82
CA PHE A 266 -17.15 4.80 6.13
C PHE A 266 -15.76 4.54 6.73
N ASN A 267 -14.71 5.24 6.28
CA ASN A 267 -13.34 5.04 6.77
C ASN A 267 -12.76 6.34 7.30
N VAL A 268 -12.19 6.28 8.51
CA VAL A 268 -11.52 7.40 9.18
C VAL A 268 -10.09 7.00 9.53
N GLU A 269 -9.10 7.72 8.97
CA GLU A 269 -7.70 7.56 9.34
C GLU A 269 -7.45 8.19 10.71
N VAL A 270 -7.18 7.36 11.72
CA VAL A 270 -7.07 7.82 13.12
C VAL A 270 -5.63 8.17 13.51
N LEU A 271 -4.65 7.53 12.87
CA LEU A 271 -3.23 7.83 13.02
C LEU A 271 -2.47 7.43 11.76
N ARG A 272 -1.33 8.08 11.54
CA ARG A 272 -0.40 7.79 10.45
C ARG A 272 0.97 7.41 11.01
N GLY A 273 1.62 6.42 10.40
CA GLY A 273 2.92 5.89 10.84
C GLY A 273 2.81 4.73 11.84
N CYS A 274 3.95 4.06 12.07
CA CYS A 274 4.08 2.98 13.05
C CYS A 274 5.52 2.91 13.59
N THR A 275 5.68 2.80 14.91
CA THR A 275 6.99 2.80 15.59
C THR A 275 7.49 1.42 15.98
N ARG A 276 6.63 0.39 15.92
CA ARG A 276 6.92 -0.99 16.36
C ARG A 276 8.18 -1.60 15.73
N GLY A 277 8.57 -1.15 14.54
CA GLY A 277 9.89 -1.44 13.98
C GLY A 277 10.10 -2.88 13.55
N CYS A 278 9.06 -3.54 13.02
CA CYS A 278 9.19 -4.87 12.42
C CYS A 278 10.15 -4.81 11.22
N ARG A 279 11.17 -5.67 11.21
CA ARG A 279 12.34 -5.59 10.31
C ARG A 279 12.05 -5.91 8.85
N PHE A 280 10.91 -6.53 8.57
CA PHE A 280 10.43 -6.81 7.22
C PHE A 280 9.46 -5.74 6.68
N CYS A 281 8.92 -4.88 7.54
CA CYS A 281 7.76 -4.06 7.21
C CYS A 281 8.18 -2.70 6.65
N GLN A 282 8.10 -2.55 5.32
CA GLN A 282 8.38 -1.28 4.64
C GLN A 282 7.46 -0.15 5.11
N ALA A 283 6.17 -0.42 5.26
CA ALA A 283 5.21 0.57 5.78
C ALA A 283 5.61 1.13 7.16
N GLY A 284 6.07 0.25 8.07
CA GLY A 284 6.56 0.65 9.40
C GLY A 284 7.86 1.46 9.36
N MET A 285 8.56 1.47 8.24
CA MET A 285 9.77 2.25 8.02
C MET A 285 9.45 3.59 7.31
N MET A 286 8.70 3.53 6.21
CA MET A 286 8.46 4.67 5.32
C MET A 286 7.42 5.67 5.84
N TYR A 287 6.44 5.26 6.66
CA TYR A 287 5.41 6.17 7.18
C TYR A 287 5.77 6.84 8.53
N ARG A 288 6.97 6.62 9.06
CA ARG A 288 7.43 7.30 10.29
C ARG A 288 7.56 8.82 10.06
N PRO A 289 7.33 9.66 11.08
CA PRO A 289 6.97 9.32 12.47
C PRO A 289 5.47 9.05 12.66
N VAL A 290 5.11 8.60 13.87
CA VAL A 290 3.70 8.44 14.28
C VAL A 290 3.07 9.80 14.56
N ARG A 291 1.89 10.04 14.00
CA ARG A 291 1.05 11.22 14.26
C ARG A 291 -0.40 10.77 14.45
N GLU A 292 -1.02 11.16 15.56
CA GLU A 292 -2.37 10.76 15.96
C GLU A 292 -3.34 11.95 15.87
N ARG A 293 -4.56 11.71 15.40
CA ARG A 293 -5.66 12.69 15.55
C ARG A 293 -6.33 12.54 16.91
N SER A 294 -6.92 13.60 17.45
CA SER A 294 -7.56 13.54 18.78
C SER A 294 -8.86 12.72 18.79
N ALA A 295 -9.21 12.16 19.95
CA ALA A 295 -10.49 11.47 20.12
C ALA A 295 -11.71 12.37 19.81
N ASP A 296 -11.62 13.67 20.11
CA ASP A 296 -12.67 14.65 19.77
C ASP A 296 -12.85 14.77 18.26
N ASN A 297 -11.73 14.94 17.55
CA ASN A 297 -11.71 15.04 16.10
C ASN A 297 -12.29 13.78 15.44
N ILE A 298 -11.79 12.61 15.84
CA ILE A 298 -12.23 11.31 15.31
C ILE A 298 -13.72 11.08 15.58
N VAL A 299 -14.20 11.25 16.81
CA VAL A 299 -15.61 11.00 17.16
C VAL A 299 -16.53 11.97 16.40
N SER A 300 -16.15 13.23 16.29
CA SER A 300 -16.89 14.24 15.52
C SER A 300 -16.99 13.86 14.04
N ALA A 301 -15.85 13.53 13.43
CA ALA A 301 -15.75 13.13 12.03
C ALA A 301 -16.57 11.86 11.71
N VAL A 302 -16.54 10.86 12.60
CA VAL A 302 -17.36 9.65 12.47
C VAL A 302 -18.84 9.99 12.50
N CYS A 303 -19.30 10.78 13.48
CA CYS A 303 -20.71 11.14 13.59
C CYS A 303 -21.19 11.95 12.37
N ARG A 304 -20.36 12.88 11.89
CA ARG A 304 -20.63 13.69 10.70
C ARG A 304 -20.69 12.83 9.44
N GLY A 305 -19.65 12.03 9.19
CA GLY A 305 -19.55 11.22 7.97
C GLY A 305 -20.65 10.18 7.86
N LEU A 306 -21.02 9.51 8.95
CA LEU A 306 -22.16 8.57 8.95
C LEU A 306 -23.49 9.26 8.63
N ALA A 307 -23.69 10.50 9.11
CA ALA A 307 -24.90 11.27 8.81
C ALA A 307 -24.95 11.75 7.35
N GLU A 308 -23.80 12.09 6.76
CA GLU A 308 -23.71 12.56 5.36
C GLU A 308 -23.78 11.40 4.34
N THR A 309 -23.23 10.24 4.68
CA THR A 309 -23.10 9.09 3.75
C THR A 309 -24.19 8.03 3.91
N GLY A 310 -24.77 7.90 5.10
CA GLY A 310 -25.77 6.86 5.40
C GLY A 310 -25.21 5.45 5.60
N TYR A 311 -23.88 5.28 5.69
CA TYR A 311 -23.26 4.00 5.99
C TYR A 311 -23.70 3.45 7.36
N ASP A 312 -23.81 2.12 7.46
CA ASP A 312 -24.10 1.40 8.70
C ASP A 312 -22.84 0.77 9.34
N GLU A 313 -21.66 1.02 8.77
CA GLU A 313 -20.37 0.62 9.32
C GLU A 313 -19.34 1.76 9.19
N VAL A 314 -18.51 1.92 10.23
CA VAL A 314 -17.31 2.76 10.20
C VAL A 314 -16.05 1.96 10.56
N SER A 315 -14.98 2.15 9.79
CA SER A 315 -13.65 1.59 10.04
C SER A 315 -12.68 2.65 10.55
N LEU A 316 -12.02 2.35 11.67
CA LEU A 316 -10.92 3.17 12.21
C LEU A 316 -9.59 2.67 11.64
N THR A 317 -9.12 3.30 10.57
CA THR A 317 -7.99 2.82 9.77
C THR A 317 -6.67 3.43 10.22
N SER A 318 -5.63 2.61 10.29
CA SER A 318 -4.22 3.01 10.43
C SER A 318 -3.31 1.77 10.27
N LEU A 319 -1.98 1.94 10.38
CA LEU A 319 -1.05 0.80 10.43
C LEU A 319 -1.10 0.03 11.76
N SER A 320 -1.56 0.66 12.85
CA SER A 320 -1.63 0.04 14.17
C SER A 320 -2.67 0.75 15.06
N SER A 321 -3.96 0.53 14.79
CA SER A 321 -5.03 1.34 15.38
C SER A 321 -5.15 1.15 16.90
N THR A 322 -4.78 -0.03 17.39
CA THR A 322 -4.75 -0.34 18.83
C THR A 322 -3.63 0.39 19.57
N ASP A 323 -2.63 0.92 18.87
CA ASP A 323 -1.54 1.68 19.47
C ASP A 323 -1.89 3.16 19.66
N HIS A 324 -3.05 3.62 19.15
CA HIS A 324 -3.48 4.98 19.37
C HIS A 324 -3.63 5.25 20.87
N SER A 325 -2.98 6.31 21.37
CA SER A 325 -2.98 6.63 22.80
C SER A 325 -4.37 6.84 23.42
N GLN A 326 -5.40 7.15 22.62
CA GLN A 326 -6.79 7.38 23.04
C GLN A 326 -7.78 6.34 22.49
N ILE A 327 -7.32 5.18 22.01
CA ILE A 327 -8.20 4.20 21.32
C ILE A 327 -9.40 3.77 22.18
N GLU A 328 -9.18 3.53 23.47
CA GLU A 328 -10.25 3.13 24.40
C GLU A 328 -11.31 4.23 24.53
N GLN A 329 -10.86 5.48 24.69
CA GLN A 329 -11.73 6.65 24.78
C GLN A 329 -12.55 6.82 23.50
N ILE A 330 -11.91 6.68 22.32
CA ILE A 330 -12.56 6.75 21.02
C ILE A 330 -13.69 5.72 20.95
N LEU A 331 -13.39 4.44 21.21
CA LEU A 331 -14.37 3.36 21.09
C LEU A 331 -15.53 3.51 22.06
N ARG A 332 -15.27 3.87 23.33
CA ARG A 332 -16.35 4.10 24.31
C ARG A 332 -17.29 5.21 23.88
N ARG A 333 -16.75 6.31 23.35
CA ARG A 333 -17.52 7.45 22.87
C ARG A 333 -18.31 7.11 21.62
N LEU A 334 -17.72 6.41 20.66
CA LEU A 334 -18.41 5.94 19.46
C LEU A 334 -19.53 4.97 19.81
N ASN A 335 -19.26 3.95 20.63
CA ASN A 335 -20.28 2.98 21.04
C ASN A 335 -21.47 3.65 21.71
N ARG A 336 -21.23 4.65 22.58
CA ARG A 336 -22.30 5.45 23.19
C ARG A 336 -23.04 6.31 22.15
N ALA A 337 -22.33 6.96 21.24
CA ALA A 337 -22.93 7.84 20.22
C ALA A 337 -23.74 7.06 19.17
N LEU A 338 -23.42 5.78 18.97
CA LEU A 338 -24.02 4.90 17.96
C LEU A 338 -24.99 3.88 18.56
N GLU A 339 -25.19 3.87 19.88
CA GLU A 339 -26.07 2.95 20.58
C GLU A 339 -27.50 3.01 20.01
N GLY A 340 -28.08 1.84 19.71
CA GLY A 340 -29.43 1.72 19.18
C GLY A 340 -29.63 2.16 17.72
N LYS A 341 -28.56 2.61 17.02
CA LYS A 341 -28.65 3.07 15.61
C LYS A 341 -28.42 1.97 14.57
N GLY A 342 -28.04 0.77 15.01
CA GLY A 342 -27.71 -0.33 14.09
C GLY A 342 -26.38 -0.17 13.34
N ILE A 343 -25.53 0.76 13.77
CA ILE A 343 -24.24 1.07 13.14
C ILE A 343 -23.11 0.31 13.87
N SER A 344 -22.19 -0.32 13.14
CA SER A 344 -21.01 -1.00 13.70
C SER A 344 -19.71 -0.23 13.53
N VAL A 345 -18.79 -0.39 14.49
CA VAL A 345 -17.42 0.12 14.44
C VAL A 345 -16.46 -1.05 14.20
N SER A 346 -15.57 -0.94 13.22
CA SER A 346 -14.55 -1.93 12.90
C SER A 346 -13.13 -1.37 13.05
N ILE A 347 -12.20 -2.25 13.45
CA ILE A 347 -10.76 -1.96 13.52
C ILE A 347 -10.03 -3.03 12.72
N PRO A 348 -9.51 -2.76 11.52
CA PRO A 348 -8.86 -3.78 10.70
C PRO A 348 -7.43 -4.12 11.17
N SER A 349 -6.69 -3.15 11.71
CA SER A 349 -5.27 -3.30 12.09
C SER A 349 -5.11 -3.60 13.58
N GLN A 350 -5.46 -4.82 13.99
CA GLN A 350 -5.41 -5.27 15.39
C GLN A 350 -4.07 -5.96 15.68
N ARG A 351 -3.21 -5.32 16.48
CA ARG A 351 -2.02 -5.97 17.04
C ARG A 351 -2.38 -6.71 18.33
N LEU A 352 -1.78 -7.88 18.52
CA LEU A 352 -2.06 -8.80 19.62
C LEU A 352 -1.65 -8.26 21.00
N ASP A 353 -0.51 -7.58 21.07
CA ASP A 353 0.09 -7.07 22.30
C ASP A 353 -0.69 -5.90 22.92
N SER A 354 -1.43 -5.13 22.10
CA SER A 354 -2.27 -4.02 22.58
C SER A 354 -3.76 -4.37 22.63
N PHE A 355 -4.13 -5.64 22.44
CA PHE A 355 -5.51 -6.10 22.39
C PHE A 355 -5.93 -6.82 23.68
N GLY A 356 -6.34 -6.04 24.68
CA GLY A 356 -6.91 -6.56 25.93
C GLY A 356 -8.36 -7.04 25.81
N VAL A 357 -8.86 -7.74 26.83
CA VAL A 357 -10.26 -8.22 26.94
C VAL A 357 -11.26 -7.07 26.78
N GLU A 358 -11.01 -5.96 27.46
CA GLU A 358 -11.86 -4.78 27.45
C GLU A 358 -11.91 -4.12 26.06
N MET A 359 -10.76 -4.09 25.36
CA MET A 359 -10.69 -3.64 23.97
C MET A 359 -11.51 -4.54 23.04
N ALA A 360 -11.43 -5.86 23.23
CA ALA A 360 -12.22 -6.81 22.47
C ALA A 360 -13.72 -6.54 22.64
N GLU A 361 -14.20 -6.36 23.87
CA GLU A 361 -15.61 -6.04 24.13
C GLU A 361 -16.05 -4.73 23.47
N LEU A 362 -15.20 -3.71 23.47
CA LEU A 362 -15.47 -2.42 22.82
C LEU A 362 -15.55 -2.52 21.30
N VAL A 363 -14.73 -3.38 20.67
CA VAL A 363 -14.73 -3.62 19.21
C VAL A 363 -15.85 -4.56 18.77
N ALA A 364 -16.38 -5.40 19.67
CA ALA A 364 -17.35 -6.45 19.34
C ALA A 364 -18.65 -5.95 18.68
N GLY A 365 -19.12 -4.77 19.10
CA GLY A 365 -20.45 -4.26 18.74
C GLY A 365 -21.55 -5.34 18.80
N GLY A 366 -22.54 -5.24 17.91
CA GLY A 366 -23.64 -6.21 17.78
C GLY A 366 -23.34 -7.45 16.91
N LYS A 367 -22.25 -7.45 16.12
CA LYS A 367 -21.91 -8.55 15.18
C LYS A 367 -20.47 -9.02 15.36
N ARG A 368 -20.29 -10.22 15.93
CA ARG A 368 -18.98 -10.85 16.15
C ARG A 368 -18.53 -11.62 14.90
N GLY A 369 -17.75 -10.95 14.05
CA GLY A 369 -17.10 -11.52 12.86
C GLY A 369 -15.98 -12.52 13.18
N GLY A 370 -15.10 -12.81 12.22
CA GLY A 370 -13.84 -13.50 12.49
C GLY A 370 -12.77 -12.51 12.94
N LEU A 371 -11.94 -12.88 13.91
CA LEU A 371 -10.77 -12.08 14.31
C LEU A 371 -9.54 -12.51 13.54
N THR A 372 -8.66 -11.57 13.27
CA THR A 372 -7.36 -11.85 12.64
C THR A 372 -6.26 -11.45 13.59
N PHE A 373 -5.35 -12.37 13.86
CA PHE A 373 -4.18 -12.16 14.68
C PHE A 373 -2.93 -12.40 13.84
N ALA A 374 -1.92 -11.55 13.96
CA ALA A 374 -0.71 -11.65 13.16
C ALA A 374 0.54 -11.91 14.04
N PRO A 375 0.80 -13.17 14.44
CA PRO A 375 2.08 -13.55 15.04
C PRO A 375 3.26 -13.39 14.09
N GLU A 376 3.04 -13.47 12.77
CA GLU A 376 4.01 -13.45 11.66
C GLU A 376 4.99 -14.64 11.64
N ALA A 377 5.43 -15.14 12.78
CA ALA A 377 6.38 -16.24 12.88
C ALA A 377 5.94 -17.31 13.90
N GLY A 378 6.32 -18.56 13.61
CA GLY A 378 5.89 -19.74 14.37
C GLY A 378 6.51 -19.89 15.76
N THR A 379 7.71 -19.35 15.98
CA THR A 379 8.47 -19.46 17.24
C THR A 379 8.76 -18.09 17.84
N GLN A 380 9.02 -18.03 19.14
CA GLN A 380 9.43 -16.78 19.79
C GLN A 380 10.73 -16.25 19.20
N ARG A 381 11.71 -17.14 19.01
CA ARG A 381 12.98 -16.86 18.35
C ARG A 381 12.81 -16.08 17.05
N LEU A 382 12.02 -16.59 16.11
CA LEU A 382 11.84 -15.92 14.81
C LEU A 382 10.99 -14.64 14.92
N ARG A 383 10.07 -14.54 15.90
CA ARG A 383 9.38 -13.29 16.23
C ARG A 383 10.35 -12.21 16.75
N ASP A 384 11.37 -12.60 17.50
CA ASP A 384 12.42 -11.71 18.01
C ASP A 384 13.38 -11.27 16.88
N VAL A 385 13.72 -12.20 15.97
CA VAL A 385 14.50 -11.91 14.75
C VAL A 385 13.83 -10.83 13.91
N ILE A 386 12.52 -10.92 13.69
CA ILE A 386 11.79 -9.93 12.89
C ILE A 386 11.37 -8.67 13.67
N ASN A 387 11.69 -8.61 14.97
CA ASN A 387 11.28 -7.57 15.90
C ASN A 387 9.76 -7.36 15.92
N LYS A 388 8.98 -8.44 16.00
CA LYS A 388 7.52 -8.34 16.07
C LYS A 388 7.08 -7.82 17.44
N GLY A 389 7.78 -8.21 18.51
CA GLY A 389 7.45 -7.80 19.88
C GLY A 389 6.16 -8.44 20.44
N VAL A 390 5.71 -9.55 19.84
CA VAL A 390 4.54 -10.31 20.29
C VAL A 390 5.00 -11.63 20.90
N THR A 391 4.56 -11.90 22.13
CA THR A 391 4.84 -13.15 22.84
C THR A 391 3.75 -14.21 22.62
N GLU A 392 4.02 -15.46 23.01
CA GLU A 392 2.97 -16.48 23.03
C GLU A 392 1.87 -16.17 24.05
N ASP A 393 2.23 -15.55 25.18
CA ASP A 393 1.28 -15.21 26.23
C ASP A 393 0.31 -14.12 25.75
N ASP A 394 0.79 -13.13 24.99
CA ASP A 394 -0.06 -12.13 24.34
C ASP A 394 -1.07 -12.79 23.40
N LEU A 395 -0.59 -13.71 22.54
CA LEU A 395 -1.43 -14.43 21.60
C LEU A 395 -2.51 -15.27 22.30
N PHE A 396 -2.13 -16.07 23.29
CA PHE A 396 -3.08 -16.94 23.97
C PHE A 396 -4.00 -16.16 24.91
N GLY A 397 -3.53 -15.06 25.50
CA GLY A 397 -4.36 -14.13 26.27
C GLY A 397 -5.46 -13.52 25.40
N ALA A 398 -5.10 -12.99 24.22
CA ALA A 398 -6.06 -12.43 23.27
C ALA A 398 -7.07 -13.47 22.76
N ILE A 399 -6.62 -14.70 22.47
CA ILE A 399 -7.51 -15.79 22.05
C ILE A 399 -8.49 -16.18 23.16
N ASP A 400 -8.00 -16.38 24.39
CA ASP A 400 -8.86 -16.73 25.51
C ASP A 400 -9.94 -15.66 25.74
N ALA A 401 -9.51 -14.39 25.76
CA ALA A 401 -10.38 -13.24 25.90
C ALA A 401 -11.47 -13.19 24.83
N ALA A 402 -11.08 -13.26 23.56
CA ALA A 402 -12.00 -13.16 22.44
C ALA A 402 -13.02 -14.32 22.41
N PHE A 403 -12.57 -15.56 22.62
CA PHE A 403 -13.48 -16.70 22.56
C PHE A 403 -14.43 -16.76 23.77
N ALA A 404 -13.96 -16.36 24.96
CA ALA A 404 -14.81 -16.15 26.12
C ALA A 404 -15.86 -15.07 25.88
N ALA A 405 -15.48 -13.97 25.21
CA ALA A 405 -16.37 -12.87 24.83
C ALA A 405 -17.33 -13.20 23.68
N GLY A 406 -17.25 -14.41 23.09
CA GLY A 406 -18.27 -14.91 22.16
C GLY A 406 -17.83 -15.08 20.71
N TRP A 407 -16.57 -14.82 20.37
CA TRP A 407 -16.05 -15.13 19.04
C TRP A 407 -15.90 -16.63 18.82
N ARG A 408 -16.11 -17.06 17.58
CA ARG A 408 -16.04 -18.48 17.21
C ARG A 408 -15.03 -18.77 16.11
N ARG A 409 -14.48 -17.73 15.48
CA ARG A 409 -13.55 -17.85 14.36
C ARG A 409 -12.37 -16.91 14.57
N CYS A 410 -11.16 -17.43 14.42
CA CYS A 410 -9.98 -16.59 14.28
C CYS A 410 -9.08 -17.07 13.13
N LYS A 411 -8.40 -16.12 12.49
CA LYS A 411 -7.40 -16.33 11.45
C LYS A 411 -6.03 -15.92 12.01
N LEU A 412 -5.01 -16.72 11.79
CA LEU A 412 -3.63 -16.44 12.17
C LEU A 412 -2.81 -16.15 10.90
N TYR A 413 -2.17 -14.98 10.86
CA TYR A 413 -1.27 -14.59 9.77
C TYR A 413 0.19 -14.88 10.12
N PHE A 414 0.87 -15.54 9.17
CA PHE A 414 2.28 -15.87 9.24
C PHE A 414 2.98 -15.52 7.93
N MET A 415 4.30 -15.50 7.98
CA MET A 415 5.19 -15.41 6.83
C MET A 415 6.02 -16.68 6.74
N ILE A 416 6.40 -17.05 5.52
CA ILE A 416 7.37 -18.11 5.23
C ILE A 416 8.49 -17.51 4.38
N GLY A 417 9.74 -17.93 4.63
CA GLY A 417 10.92 -17.44 3.92
C GLY A 417 11.62 -16.27 4.62
N LEU A 418 11.30 -16.01 5.89
CA LEU A 418 11.97 -14.96 6.66
C LEU A 418 13.48 -15.24 6.84
N PRO A 419 14.32 -14.20 6.96
CA PRO A 419 15.74 -14.38 7.24
C PRO A 419 15.97 -15.19 8.52
N THR A 420 16.92 -16.13 8.48
CA THR A 420 17.25 -17.09 9.55
C THR A 420 16.17 -18.13 9.89
N GLU A 421 15.07 -18.22 9.12
CA GLU A 421 14.02 -19.21 9.34
C GLU A 421 14.52 -20.65 9.16
N THR A 422 14.11 -21.53 10.07
CA THR A 422 14.44 -22.95 10.10
C THR A 422 13.19 -23.82 10.00
N ASP A 423 13.38 -25.12 9.73
CA ASP A 423 12.28 -26.10 9.70
C ASP A 423 11.51 -26.16 11.03
N ASP A 424 12.15 -25.87 12.16
CA ASP A 424 11.49 -25.86 13.47
C ASP A 424 10.59 -24.63 13.64
N ASP A 425 10.90 -23.52 12.97
CA ASP A 425 10.01 -22.35 12.94
C ASP A 425 8.75 -22.64 12.13
N ILE A 426 8.88 -23.36 11.01
CA ILE A 426 7.76 -23.82 10.18
C ILE A 426 6.86 -24.79 10.95
N LYS A 427 7.45 -25.78 11.65
CA LYS A 427 6.68 -26.66 12.55
C LYS A 427 6.07 -25.87 13.72
N GLY A 428 6.74 -24.81 14.16
CA GLY A 428 6.27 -23.86 15.16
C GLY A 428 4.94 -23.23 14.78
N ILE A 429 4.74 -22.85 13.51
CA ILE A 429 3.45 -22.33 13.00
C ILE A 429 2.33 -23.34 13.25
N ALA A 430 2.53 -24.60 12.84
CA ALA A 430 1.53 -25.66 13.04
C ALA A 430 1.25 -25.90 14.53
N SER A 431 2.29 -25.89 15.36
CA SER A 431 2.19 -26.06 16.82
C SER A 431 1.39 -24.92 17.46
N LEU A 432 1.70 -23.68 17.10
CA LEU A 432 1.04 -22.48 17.62
C LEU A 432 -0.45 -22.47 17.25
N ALA A 433 -0.79 -22.80 16.00
CA ALA A 433 -2.18 -22.87 15.55
C ALA A 433 -2.98 -23.99 16.23
N GLN A 434 -2.38 -25.16 16.48
CA GLN A 434 -3.03 -26.25 17.20
C GLN A 434 -3.29 -25.85 18.67
N ARG A 435 -2.30 -25.24 19.34
CA ARG A 435 -2.48 -24.73 20.70
C ARG A 435 -3.51 -23.60 20.76
N ALA A 436 -3.52 -22.70 19.79
CA ALA A 436 -4.53 -21.66 19.64
C ALA A 436 -5.94 -22.26 19.52
N TYR A 437 -6.12 -23.29 18.71
CA TYR A 437 -7.38 -24.02 18.59
C TYR A 437 -7.80 -24.68 19.91
N ASP A 438 -6.86 -25.32 20.63
CA ASP A 438 -7.15 -25.94 21.92
C ASP A 438 -7.58 -24.92 22.97
N ARG A 439 -6.92 -23.74 23.01
CA ARG A 439 -7.26 -22.61 23.87
C ARG A 439 -8.64 -22.05 23.55
N ALA A 440 -8.89 -21.73 22.28
CA ALA A 440 -10.18 -21.28 21.77
C ALA A 440 -11.33 -22.25 22.12
N LYS A 441 -11.10 -23.57 21.97
CA LYS A 441 -12.08 -24.60 22.29
C LYS A 441 -12.36 -24.72 23.79
N LYS A 442 -11.35 -24.49 24.64
CA LYS A 442 -11.51 -24.48 26.10
C LYS A 442 -12.25 -23.24 26.61
N ALA A 443 -12.04 -22.10 25.95
CA ALA A 443 -12.67 -20.82 26.30
C ALA A 443 -14.18 -20.75 25.97
N VAL A 444 -14.74 -21.72 25.24
CA VAL A 444 -16.16 -21.76 24.89
C VAL A 444 -16.95 -22.86 25.62
N PRO A 445 -18.25 -22.66 25.90
CA PRO A 445 -19.13 -23.69 26.47
C PRO A 445 -19.16 -24.97 25.62
N GLU A 446 -19.35 -26.12 26.27
CA GLU A 446 -19.24 -27.44 25.62
C GLU A 446 -20.14 -27.60 24.39
N ASN A 447 -21.37 -27.09 24.48
CA ASN A 447 -22.36 -27.12 23.39
C ASN A 447 -22.02 -26.22 22.21
N GLN A 448 -21.01 -25.34 22.33
CA GLN A 448 -20.60 -24.39 21.29
C GLN A 448 -19.23 -24.72 20.69
N ARG A 449 -18.52 -25.72 21.23
CA ARG A 449 -17.18 -26.14 20.77
C ARG A 449 -17.13 -26.55 19.31
N GLY A 450 -18.24 -27.06 18.74
CA GLY A 450 -18.31 -27.47 17.33
C GLY A 450 -18.18 -26.31 16.33
N ASN A 451 -18.46 -25.08 16.78
CA ASN A 451 -18.44 -23.88 15.95
C ASN A 451 -17.08 -23.19 15.93
N VAL A 452 -16.11 -23.67 16.72
CA VAL A 452 -14.76 -23.12 16.74
C VAL A 452 -14.06 -23.43 15.43
N ARG A 453 -13.49 -22.39 14.81
CA ARG A 453 -12.63 -22.50 13.62
C ARG A 453 -11.38 -21.66 13.82
N VAL A 454 -10.25 -22.23 13.44
CA VAL A 454 -8.97 -21.53 13.34
C VAL A 454 -8.48 -21.71 11.91
N SER A 455 -8.07 -20.64 11.25
CA SER A 455 -7.40 -20.73 9.96
C SER A 455 -6.02 -20.10 10.02
N ILE A 456 -5.12 -20.59 9.18
CA ILE A 456 -3.77 -20.09 8.97
C ILE A 456 -3.73 -19.51 7.57
N SER A 457 -3.03 -18.39 7.41
CA SER A 457 -2.68 -17.86 6.11
C SER A 457 -1.23 -17.41 6.11
N CYS A 458 -0.46 -17.94 5.17
CA CYS A 458 0.98 -17.73 5.06
C CYS A 458 1.30 -16.88 3.83
N ALA A 459 1.80 -15.66 4.05
CA ALA A 459 2.43 -14.90 2.98
C ALA A 459 3.87 -15.40 2.77
N LEU A 460 4.40 -15.23 1.56
CA LEU A 460 5.84 -15.40 1.34
C LEU A 460 6.55 -14.09 1.62
N PHE A 461 7.73 -14.19 2.24
CA PHE A 461 8.56 -13.02 2.47
C PHE A 461 9.06 -12.46 1.13
N VAL A 462 8.72 -11.21 0.88
CA VAL A 462 9.23 -10.41 -0.23
C VAL A 462 10.15 -9.35 0.39
N PRO A 463 11.47 -9.37 0.11
CA PRO A 463 12.35 -8.34 0.62
C PRO A 463 11.97 -7.00 0.02
N LYS A 464 11.67 -6.02 0.87
CA LYS A 464 11.30 -4.67 0.44
C LYS A 464 12.44 -3.68 0.62
N SER A 465 12.54 -2.71 -0.28
CA SER A 465 13.48 -1.59 -0.18
C SER A 465 13.31 -0.86 1.14
N GLN A 466 14.39 -0.29 1.66
CA GLN A 466 14.38 0.57 2.86
C GLN A 466 13.89 -0.14 4.13
N THR A 467 14.06 -1.46 4.19
CA THR A 467 13.87 -2.28 5.39
C THR A 467 15.20 -2.81 5.89
N PRO A 468 15.31 -3.18 7.18
CA PRO A 468 16.49 -3.90 7.67
C PRO A 468 16.79 -5.20 6.92
N PHE A 469 15.81 -5.80 6.24
CA PHE A 469 15.99 -7.01 5.41
C PHE A 469 16.15 -6.72 3.91
N GLN A 470 16.39 -5.47 3.51
CA GLN A 470 16.55 -5.12 2.09
C GLN A 470 17.73 -5.85 1.41
N TRP A 471 18.72 -6.31 2.18
CA TRP A 471 19.90 -7.03 1.69
C TRP A 471 19.71 -8.55 1.65
N ASP A 472 18.62 -9.08 2.20
CA ASP A 472 18.33 -10.52 2.20
C ASP A 472 17.61 -10.92 0.92
N GLY A 473 18.00 -12.03 0.29
CA GLY A 473 17.29 -12.56 -0.87
C GLY A 473 15.97 -13.24 -0.51
N GLN A 474 15.04 -13.28 -1.46
CA GLN A 474 13.88 -14.16 -1.37
C GLN A 474 14.33 -15.62 -1.50
N ILE A 475 13.68 -16.54 -0.77
CA ILE A 475 13.90 -17.99 -0.95
C ILE A 475 13.43 -18.45 -2.34
N THR A 476 14.02 -19.53 -2.86
CA THR A 476 13.60 -20.07 -4.17
C THR A 476 12.17 -20.63 -4.12
N PRO A 477 11.45 -20.69 -5.27
CA PRO A 477 10.13 -21.31 -5.33
C PRO A 477 10.09 -22.77 -4.84
N GLU A 478 11.16 -23.54 -5.08
CA GLU A 478 11.29 -24.93 -4.62
C GLU A 478 11.38 -25.00 -3.10
N GLU A 479 12.17 -24.11 -2.49
CA GLU A 479 12.30 -24.03 -1.03
C GLU A 479 11.00 -23.55 -0.37
N ALA A 480 10.31 -22.58 -0.99
CA ALA A 480 8.98 -22.14 -0.55
C ALA A 480 7.98 -23.31 -0.55
N LYS A 481 7.92 -24.06 -1.66
CA LYS A 481 7.07 -25.27 -1.78
C LYS A 481 7.43 -26.32 -0.71
N ARG A 482 8.74 -26.58 -0.49
CA ARG A 482 9.20 -27.51 0.56
C ARG A 482 8.71 -27.10 1.95
N ARG A 483 8.83 -25.81 2.31
CA ARG A 483 8.39 -25.28 3.61
C ARG A 483 6.87 -25.30 3.77
N ILE A 484 6.12 -24.95 2.73
CA ILE A 484 4.65 -25.06 2.71
C ILE A 484 4.22 -26.52 2.93
N ASP A 485 4.84 -27.48 2.25
CA ASP A 485 4.54 -28.90 2.43
C ASP A 485 4.94 -29.43 3.82
N LEU A 486 6.01 -28.90 4.40
CA LEU A 486 6.38 -29.19 5.79
C LEU A 486 5.29 -28.67 6.76
N LEU A 487 4.82 -27.44 6.58
CA LEU A 487 3.73 -26.86 7.37
C LEU A 487 2.47 -27.71 7.27
N ARG A 488 2.02 -28.03 6.05
CA ARG A 488 0.81 -28.83 5.80
C ARG A 488 0.88 -30.20 6.46
N ARG A 489 2.03 -30.88 6.37
CA ARG A 489 2.25 -32.18 7.04
C ARG A 489 2.31 -32.08 8.57
N SER A 490 2.65 -30.91 9.10
CA SER A 490 2.77 -30.66 10.54
C SER A 490 1.43 -30.30 11.20
N VAL A 491 0.45 -29.81 10.43
CA VAL A 491 -0.91 -29.51 10.92
C VAL A 491 -1.72 -30.81 11.04
N LYS A 492 -2.02 -31.21 12.28
CA LYS A 492 -2.71 -32.50 12.56
C LYS A 492 -4.23 -32.37 12.65
N TYR A 493 -4.75 -31.18 12.92
CA TYR A 493 -6.18 -30.96 13.13
C TYR A 493 -6.87 -30.59 11.82
N ARG A 494 -7.89 -31.38 11.44
CA ARG A 494 -8.76 -31.08 10.28
C ARG A 494 -9.55 -29.77 10.43
N ALA A 495 -9.65 -29.23 11.65
CA ALA A 495 -10.33 -27.97 11.93
C ALA A 495 -9.43 -26.73 11.73
N VAL A 496 -8.18 -26.93 11.32
CA VAL A 496 -7.21 -25.87 11.00
C VAL A 496 -7.01 -25.83 9.49
N ASP A 497 -7.60 -24.83 8.85
CA ASP A 497 -7.45 -24.60 7.41
C ASP A 497 -6.14 -23.84 7.14
N VAL A 498 -5.35 -24.27 6.14
CA VAL A 498 -4.08 -23.63 5.79
C VAL A 498 -4.18 -23.04 4.39
N HIS A 499 -3.94 -21.73 4.29
CA HIS A 499 -3.86 -20.98 3.04
C HIS A 499 -2.44 -20.42 2.88
N TRP A 500 -1.98 -20.26 1.65
CA TRP A 500 -0.66 -19.69 1.35
C TRP A 500 -0.69 -18.86 0.08
N HIS A 501 0.28 -17.96 -0.07
CA HIS A 501 0.52 -17.25 -1.32
C HIS A 501 1.27 -18.14 -2.31
N GLU A 502 0.94 -18.05 -3.58
CA GLU A 502 1.62 -18.80 -4.62
C GLU A 502 3.06 -18.29 -4.82
N PRO A 503 4.09 -19.17 -4.75
CA PRO A 503 5.49 -18.78 -4.89
C PRO A 503 5.82 -18.03 -6.19
N ASP A 504 5.16 -18.42 -7.26
CA ASP A 504 5.43 -17.91 -8.61
C ASP A 504 5.09 -16.41 -8.71
N VAL A 505 3.99 -15.96 -8.09
CA VAL A 505 3.60 -14.54 -8.02
C VAL A 505 4.59 -13.74 -7.16
N SER A 506 5.02 -14.33 -6.05
CA SER A 506 5.93 -13.68 -5.10
C SER A 506 7.32 -13.44 -5.68
N LEU A 507 7.73 -14.22 -6.69
CA LEU A 507 9.00 -14.06 -7.40
C LEU A 507 9.01 -12.79 -8.26
N VAL A 508 7.93 -12.53 -9.01
CA VAL A 508 7.77 -11.29 -9.78
C VAL A 508 7.69 -10.09 -8.83
N GLU A 509 6.95 -10.22 -7.73
CA GLU A 509 6.87 -9.17 -6.70
C GLU A 509 8.24 -8.82 -6.10
N ALA A 510 9.09 -9.83 -5.83
CA ALA A 510 10.44 -9.62 -5.32
C ALA A 510 11.38 -8.98 -6.35
N MET A 511 11.31 -9.39 -7.62
CA MET A 511 12.06 -8.74 -8.70
C MET A 511 11.70 -7.26 -8.80
N MET A 512 10.40 -6.94 -8.84
CA MET A 512 9.92 -5.56 -8.90
C MET A 512 10.28 -4.75 -7.66
N SER A 513 10.20 -5.35 -6.47
CA SER A 513 10.53 -4.63 -5.23
C SER A 513 12.02 -4.32 -5.07
N ARG A 514 12.89 -4.98 -5.85
CA ARG A 514 14.35 -4.91 -5.73
C ARG A 514 15.06 -4.53 -7.04
N GLY A 515 14.31 -4.38 -8.11
CA GLY A 515 14.83 -4.13 -9.46
C GLY A 515 15.41 -2.73 -9.62
N GLY A 516 16.41 -2.61 -10.49
CA GLY A 516 16.86 -1.34 -11.04
C GLY A 516 16.05 -0.92 -12.25
N ARG A 517 16.59 0.06 -13.01
CA ARG A 517 15.91 0.64 -14.17
C ARG A 517 15.77 -0.34 -15.34
N ASP A 518 16.66 -1.33 -15.41
CA ASP A 518 16.61 -2.44 -16.36
C ASP A 518 15.32 -3.28 -16.23
N VAL A 519 14.76 -3.38 -15.03
CA VAL A 519 13.48 -4.07 -14.82
C VAL A 519 12.31 -3.36 -15.50
N ALA A 520 12.39 -2.05 -15.77
CA ALA A 520 11.37 -1.35 -16.55
C ALA A 520 11.25 -1.91 -17.98
N GLU A 521 12.36 -2.34 -18.59
CA GLU A 521 12.36 -3.00 -19.90
C GLU A 521 11.57 -4.31 -19.85
N VAL A 522 11.74 -5.08 -18.76
CA VAL A 522 11.00 -6.33 -18.52
C VAL A 522 9.51 -6.08 -18.35
N VAL A 523 9.12 -5.05 -17.60
CA VAL A 523 7.71 -4.65 -17.42
C VAL A 523 7.07 -4.35 -18.76
N GLU A 524 7.75 -3.58 -19.61
CA GLU A 524 7.24 -3.24 -20.94
C GLU A 524 7.17 -4.47 -21.86
N ALA A 525 8.18 -5.33 -21.87
CA ALA A 525 8.18 -6.56 -22.66
C ALA A 525 7.10 -7.55 -22.20
N ALA A 526 6.87 -7.67 -20.89
CA ALA A 526 5.80 -8.50 -20.32
C ALA A 526 4.42 -7.97 -20.72
N TRP A 527 4.19 -6.65 -20.60
CA TRP A 527 2.95 -6.02 -21.03
C TRP A 527 2.70 -6.20 -22.54
N ARG A 528 3.70 -5.97 -23.39
CA ARG A 528 3.61 -6.21 -24.85
C ARG A 528 3.29 -7.67 -25.18
N SER A 529 3.70 -8.59 -24.32
CA SER A 529 3.40 -10.03 -24.42
C SER A 529 2.03 -10.42 -23.83
N GLY A 530 1.24 -9.45 -23.37
CA GLY A 530 -0.14 -9.61 -22.90
C GLY A 530 -0.30 -9.68 -21.37
N ALA A 531 0.75 -9.44 -20.58
CA ALA A 531 0.61 -9.36 -19.12
C ALA A 531 -0.19 -8.10 -18.73
N ARG A 532 -1.21 -8.31 -17.90
CA ARG A 532 -2.05 -7.29 -17.27
C ARG A 532 -2.79 -7.93 -16.10
N PHE A 533 -3.17 -7.13 -15.11
CA PHE A 533 -3.82 -7.59 -13.89
C PHE A 533 -3.04 -8.69 -13.17
N ASP A 534 -1.71 -8.57 -13.07
CA ASP A 534 -0.83 -9.62 -12.51
C ASP A 534 -1.10 -9.95 -11.03
N ALA A 535 -1.83 -9.10 -10.30
CA ALA A 535 -2.30 -9.39 -8.95
C ALA A 535 -3.48 -10.39 -8.91
N TRP A 536 -4.13 -10.63 -10.05
CA TRP A 536 -5.32 -11.48 -10.18
C TRP A 536 -4.89 -12.85 -10.70
N THR A 537 -5.24 -13.91 -9.97
CA THR A 537 -4.73 -15.27 -10.22
C THR A 537 -5.10 -15.79 -11.61
N GLU A 538 -6.26 -15.40 -12.12
CA GLU A 538 -6.78 -15.77 -13.45
C GLU A 538 -6.04 -15.09 -14.61
N HIS A 539 -5.31 -14.00 -14.35
CA HIS A 539 -4.58 -13.24 -15.36
C HIS A 539 -3.06 -13.44 -15.29
N PHE A 540 -2.53 -13.76 -14.11
CA PHE A 540 -1.11 -13.93 -13.89
C PHE A 540 -0.49 -15.06 -14.73
N SER A 541 0.65 -14.79 -15.36
CA SER A 541 1.45 -15.79 -16.08
C SER A 541 2.94 -15.60 -15.87
N LEU A 542 3.54 -16.48 -15.06
CA LEU A 542 5.00 -16.48 -14.84
C LEU A 542 5.79 -16.69 -16.14
N ASP A 543 5.25 -17.47 -17.09
CA ASP A 543 5.90 -17.74 -18.38
C ASP A 543 6.02 -16.48 -19.26
N ILE A 544 5.08 -15.52 -19.13
CA ILE A 544 5.22 -14.23 -19.81
C ILE A 544 6.39 -13.46 -19.22
N TRP A 545 6.45 -13.34 -17.88
CA TRP A 545 7.52 -12.63 -17.19
C TRP A 545 8.90 -13.25 -17.42
N LYS A 546 9.01 -14.58 -17.41
CA LYS A 546 10.28 -15.27 -17.71
C LYS A 546 10.79 -14.99 -19.11
N ARG A 547 9.92 -15.02 -20.11
CA ARG A 547 10.28 -14.68 -21.50
C ARG A 547 10.68 -13.21 -21.64
N ALA A 548 9.99 -12.30 -20.97
CA ALA A 548 10.35 -10.88 -20.93
C ALA A 548 11.73 -10.68 -20.30
N CYS A 549 12.04 -11.36 -19.20
CA CYS A 549 13.36 -11.37 -18.58
C CYS A 549 14.45 -11.88 -19.55
N GLU A 550 14.18 -12.99 -20.25
CA GLU A 550 15.10 -13.55 -21.25
C GLU A 550 15.36 -12.58 -22.42
N GLU A 551 14.30 -11.93 -22.93
CA GLU A 551 14.39 -10.93 -24.01
C GLU A 551 15.23 -9.71 -23.59
N CYS A 552 15.04 -9.23 -22.37
CA CYS A 552 15.75 -8.06 -21.84
C CYS A 552 17.13 -8.39 -21.26
N GLY A 553 17.50 -9.68 -21.15
CA GLY A 553 18.76 -10.10 -20.53
C GLY A 553 18.82 -9.89 -19.02
N VAL A 554 17.67 -9.80 -18.34
CA VAL A 554 17.57 -9.60 -16.88
C VAL A 554 17.34 -10.94 -16.19
N SER A 555 18.13 -11.27 -15.17
CA SER A 555 17.90 -12.49 -14.38
C SER A 555 16.86 -12.24 -13.28
N MET A 556 15.64 -12.77 -13.47
CA MET A 556 14.56 -12.68 -12.48
C MET A 556 15.00 -13.20 -11.11
N GLU A 557 15.57 -14.40 -11.07
CA GLU A 557 16.07 -15.02 -9.84
C GLU A 557 17.28 -14.26 -9.30
N GLY A 558 18.17 -13.76 -10.15
CA GLY A 558 19.31 -12.94 -9.75
C GLY A 558 18.89 -11.70 -8.97
N VAL A 559 17.89 -10.96 -9.45
CA VAL A 559 17.37 -9.76 -8.77
C VAL A 559 16.61 -10.12 -7.49
N ALA A 560 15.69 -11.10 -7.56
CA ALA A 560 14.81 -11.44 -6.45
C ALA A 560 15.52 -12.15 -5.29
N GLN A 561 16.50 -13.01 -5.59
CA GLN A 561 17.07 -13.97 -4.63
C GLN A 561 18.50 -13.62 -4.20
N ALA A 562 19.12 -12.60 -4.79
CA ALA A 562 20.44 -12.16 -4.37
C ALA A 562 20.47 -11.76 -2.88
N THR A 563 21.56 -12.13 -2.21
CA THR A 563 21.85 -11.64 -0.85
C THR A 563 23.09 -10.77 -0.94
N TYR A 564 23.03 -9.61 -0.33
CA TYR A 564 24.06 -8.59 -0.41
C TYR A 564 24.67 -8.35 0.98
N ASP A 565 25.91 -7.85 0.98
CA ASP A 565 26.49 -7.28 2.19
C ASP A 565 25.79 -5.96 2.54
N THR A 566 25.81 -5.59 3.82
CA THR A 566 25.01 -4.46 4.31
C THR A 566 25.56 -3.09 3.89
N ASP A 567 26.74 -3.04 3.28
CA ASP A 567 27.35 -1.87 2.64
C ASP A 567 27.10 -1.80 1.12
N TYR A 568 26.45 -2.81 0.54
CA TYR A 568 25.99 -2.78 -0.84
C TYR A 568 25.10 -1.56 -1.09
N ILE A 569 25.34 -0.88 -2.21
CA ILE A 569 24.57 0.26 -2.68
C ILE A 569 23.43 -0.26 -3.56
N PRO A 570 22.17 -0.21 -3.11
CA PRO A 570 21.06 -0.72 -3.89
C PRO A 570 20.60 0.25 -5.00
N PRO A 571 19.83 -0.24 -5.99
CA PRO A 571 19.27 0.57 -7.07
C PRO A 571 18.42 1.77 -6.64
N TRP A 572 17.78 1.69 -5.47
CA TRP A 572 16.94 2.74 -4.88
C TRP A 572 17.69 3.66 -3.91
N SER A 573 19.03 3.61 -3.85
CA SER A 573 19.83 4.32 -2.84
C SER A 573 19.69 5.85 -2.86
N HIS A 574 19.32 6.44 -3.99
CA HIS A 574 18.99 7.87 -4.11
C HIS A 574 17.60 8.23 -3.59
N LEU A 575 16.76 7.26 -3.22
CA LEU A 575 15.40 7.49 -2.72
C LEU A 575 15.38 7.23 -1.21
N SER A 576 15.07 8.23 -0.39
CA SER A 576 15.19 8.15 1.07
C SER A 576 13.86 8.29 1.80
N ALA A 577 13.55 7.32 2.66
CA ALA A 577 12.47 7.41 3.64
C ALA A 577 12.82 8.20 4.91
N GLY A 578 13.97 8.90 4.91
CA GLY A 578 14.51 9.64 6.07
C GLY A 578 15.21 8.73 7.10
N LEU A 579 15.49 7.48 6.74
CA LEU A 579 16.15 6.51 7.63
C LEU A 579 17.66 6.51 7.39
N PHE A 580 18.44 6.48 8.46
CA PHE A 580 19.87 6.27 8.33
C PHE A 580 20.17 4.83 7.90
N VAL A 581 21.00 4.65 6.87
CA VAL A 581 21.46 3.32 6.44
C VAL A 581 22.09 2.55 7.61
N LYS A 582 22.86 3.25 8.47
CA LYS A 582 23.44 2.67 9.70
C LYS A 582 22.40 2.11 10.67
N PHE A 583 21.20 2.69 10.73
CA PHE A 583 20.11 2.14 11.53
C PHE A 583 19.63 0.81 10.95
N LEU A 584 19.43 0.73 9.63
CA LEU A 584 19.02 -0.50 8.94
C LEU A 584 20.09 -1.61 9.12
N GLN A 585 21.37 -1.28 8.96
CA GLN A 585 22.50 -2.20 9.19
C GLN A 585 22.52 -2.73 10.63
N ARG A 586 22.31 -1.84 11.61
CA ARG A 586 22.25 -2.21 13.03
C ARG A 586 21.08 -3.15 13.31
N GLU A 587 19.89 -2.86 12.79
CA GLU A 587 18.72 -3.73 12.95
C GLU A 587 18.91 -5.09 12.28
N ARG A 588 19.55 -5.16 11.10
CA ARG A 588 19.90 -6.43 10.46
C ARG A 588 20.84 -7.27 11.33
N LYS A 589 21.84 -6.64 11.95
CA LYS A 589 22.77 -7.29 12.88
C LYS A 589 22.07 -7.78 14.14
N LEU A 590 21.16 -6.98 14.72
CA LEU A 590 20.37 -7.40 15.88
C LEU A 590 19.46 -8.59 15.54
N ALA A 591 18.91 -8.64 14.32
CA ALA A 591 18.15 -9.80 13.84
C ALA A 591 19.00 -11.08 13.84
N GLN A 592 20.25 -11.03 13.37
CA GLN A 592 21.18 -12.18 13.41
C GLN A 592 21.51 -12.63 14.84
N GLN A 593 21.43 -11.72 15.80
CA GLN A 593 21.67 -11.98 17.22
C GLN A 593 20.39 -12.36 17.98
N GLU A 594 19.24 -12.45 17.30
CA GLU A 594 17.93 -12.72 17.90
C GLU A 594 17.56 -11.70 18.98
N ARG A 595 18.02 -10.46 18.82
CA ARG A 595 17.79 -9.36 19.77
C ARG A 595 16.71 -8.43 19.24
N THR A 596 15.77 -8.06 20.12
CA THR A 596 14.73 -7.08 19.83
C THR A 596 15.21 -5.65 20.05
N THR A 597 14.50 -4.71 19.43
CA THR A 597 14.66 -3.27 19.61
C THR A 597 13.33 -2.73 20.15
N PRO A 598 13.34 -2.03 21.30
CA PRO A 598 12.12 -1.50 21.90
C PRO A 598 11.50 -0.39 21.04
N ASP A 599 10.20 -0.19 21.19
CA ASP A 599 9.46 0.87 20.52
C ASP A 599 9.72 2.21 21.20
N CYS A 600 10.08 3.22 20.40
CA CYS A 600 10.48 4.53 20.88
C CYS A 600 9.34 5.40 21.43
N THR A 601 8.08 4.96 21.35
CA THR A 601 6.92 5.63 21.95
C THR A 601 6.60 5.16 23.37
N PHE A 602 7.13 4.00 23.78
CA PHE A 602 6.94 3.45 25.13
C PHE A 602 8.21 3.56 26.00
N ASP A 603 9.39 3.62 25.37
CA ASP A 603 10.67 3.60 26.06
C ASP A 603 11.58 4.76 25.57
N HIS A 604 12.64 4.46 24.81
CA HIS A 604 13.63 5.44 24.36
C HIS A 604 13.79 5.46 22.85
N CYS A 605 14.27 6.60 22.32
CA CYS A 605 14.52 6.77 20.89
C CYS A 605 15.49 5.72 20.34
N SER A 606 15.06 4.97 19.31
CA SER A 606 15.90 3.98 18.62
C SER A 606 16.91 4.60 17.65
N ALA A 607 16.96 5.94 17.53
CA ALA A 607 17.86 6.68 16.66
C ALA A 607 17.81 6.25 15.18
N CYS A 608 16.60 6.17 14.61
CA CYS A 608 16.41 5.76 13.21
C CYS A 608 16.76 6.84 12.17
N GLY A 609 16.86 8.09 12.59
CA GLY A 609 17.17 9.24 11.74
C GLY A 609 15.97 10.12 11.41
N VAL A 610 14.77 9.56 11.30
CA VAL A 610 13.57 10.24 10.75
C VAL A 610 13.25 11.57 11.42
N CYS A 611 13.07 11.59 12.74
CA CYS A 611 12.67 12.82 13.45
C CYS A 611 13.74 13.92 13.36
N MET A 612 15.02 13.53 13.40
CA MET A 612 16.14 14.47 13.31
C MET A 612 16.35 14.98 11.89
N GLY A 613 16.32 14.09 10.90
CA GLY A 613 16.58 14.41 9.49
C GLY A 613 15.47 15.25 8.88
N LEU A 614 14.21 14.92 9.19
CA LEU A 614 13.03 15.61 8.66
C LEU A 614 12.56 16.76 9.55
N ASN A 615 13.29 17.09 10.62
CA ASN A 615 12.92 18.14 11.59
C ASN A 615 11.45 18.02 12.07
N THR A 616 11.08 16.82 12.53
CA THR A 616 9.71 16.47 12.92
C THR A 616 9.72 15.69 14.23
N GLU A 617 8.55 15.46 14.83
CA GLU A 617 8.42 14.73 16.08
C GLU A 617 7.25 13.73 16.05
N ILE A 618 7.25 12.83 17.02
CA ILE A 618 6.11 11.93 17.25
C ILE A 618 5.01 12.73 17.92
N GLN A 619 3.81 12.70 17.36
CA GLN A 619 2.64 13.41 17.88
C GLN A 619 1.62 12.39 18.40
N THR A 620 1.73 12.01 19.67
CA THR A 620 0.68 11.24 20.36
C THR A 620 -0.23 12.18 21.14
N GLN A 621 -1.50 11.80 21.29
CA GLN A 621 -2.47 12.61 22.04
C GLN A 621 -2.30 12.47 23.55
N GLU A 622 -1.85 11.30 24.00
CA GLU A 622 -1.52 10.99 25.39
C GLU A 622 -0.20 10.19 25.46
N VAL A 623 0.35 10.08 26.68
CA VAL A 623 1.52 9.20 26.92
C VAL A 623 1.07 7.76 26.74
N ARG A 624 1.78 7.00 25.90
CA ARG A 624 1.52 5.58 25.75
C ARG A 624 2.09 4.81 26.93
N HIS A 625 1.29 3.92 27.49
CA HIS A 625 1.72 2.97 28.53
C HIS A 625 1.87 1.60 27.89
N GLY A 626 3.03 0.97 28.08
CA GLY A 626 3.40 -0.32 27.49
C GLY A 626 2.94 -1.51 28.30
#